data_AF-A0A521PT66-F1
#
_entry.id   AF-A0A521PT66-F1
#
_cell.length_a   1.000
_cell.length_b   1.000
_cell.length_c   1.000
_cell.angle_alpha   90.00
_cell.angle_beta   90.00
_cell.angle_gamma   90.00
#
_symmetry.space_group_name_H-M   'P 1'
#
loop_
_entity.id
_entity.type
_entity.pdbx_description
1 polymer ?
#
loop_
_entity_poly.entity_id
_entity_poly.type
_entity_poly.pdbx_seq_one_letter_code
_entity_poly.pdbx_strand_id
1 'polypeptide(L)'
;ITLTLDGRRHVAAAIAGDHDPLGAAEVRPAEAAAVASALATGRTLTLAGAGETVPISLSGAAAALLWIDERQGRLDTATALVRKGTRPASSVPGAAPAPQVIPAPPISQTGFGDTGQTLPPALEAVAAVKACRAETGDSGLSDEVMSARLDASTELWAVPCFAGAYNIGHDWYLTGPGGRNPRAVSLPSATGETGAGTINGGYDPETRTISAFSKGRGIGDCGTASTWTWTGSAFVLSAESSMGECWGVPADFWPTTWRTR
;
A
#
# COMPACT_ATOMS: atom_id res chain seq x y z
N ILE A 1 -2.40 -23.16 12.60
CA ILE A 1 -0.95 -22.85 12.72
C ILE A 1 -0.60 -22.79 14.20
N THR A 2 0.61 -23.22 14.59
CA THR A 2 1.09 -23.20 15.98
C THR A 2 2.40 -22.42 16.05
N LEU A 3 2.50 -21.48 17.00
CA LEU A 3 3.72 -20.77 17.33
C LEU A 3 4.29 -21.35 18.63
N THR A 4 5.58 -21.69 18.67
CA THR A 4 6.23 -22.21 19.88
C THR A 4 7.45 -21.37 20.21
N LEU A 5 7.45 -20.74 21.39
CA LEU A 5 8.55 -19.92 21.90
C LEU A 5 9.19 -20.60 23.10
N ASP A 6 10.47 -20.94 23.02
CA ASP A 6 11.21 -21.66 24.07
C ASP A 6 10.46 -22.91 24.59
N GLY A 7 9.82 -23.65 23.68
CA GLY A 7 9.02 -24.84 24.00
C GLY A 7 7.61 -24.55 24.51
N ARG A 8 7.25 -23.29 24.78
CA ARG A 8 5.89 -22.88 25.14
C ARG A 8 5.04 -22.68 23.88
N ARG A 9 3.98 -23.47 23.78
CA ARG A 9 3.02 -23.40 22.67
C ARG A 9 2.06 -22.23 22.85
N HIS A 10 1.89 -21.45 21.79
CA HIS A 10 0.88 -20.41 21.64
C HIS A 10 0.00 -20.79 20.43
N VAL A 11 -1.32 -20.82 20.64
CA VAL A 11 -2.25 -21.24 19.60
C VAL A 11 -2.65 -20.01 18.80
N ALA A 12 -2.38 -20.04 17.50
CA ALA A 12 -2.85 -19.03 16.57
C ALA A 12 -4.14 -19.54 15.90
N ALA A 13 -5.16 -18.68 15.86
CA ALA A 13 -6.38 -18.96 15.11
C ALA A 13 -6.13 -18.64 13.63
N ALA A 14 -6.57 -19.51 12.72
CA ALA A 14 -6.50 -19.19 11.30
C ALA A 14 -7.37 -17.95 11.02
N ILE A 15 -6.85 -17.04 10.22
CA ILE A 15 -7.62 -15.91 9.70
C ILE A 15 -8.28 -16.41 8.41
N ALA A 16 -9.61 -16.40 8.37
CA ALA A 16 -10.35 -16.72 7.15
C ALA A 16 -10.24 -15.56 6.16
N GLY A 17 -9.96 -15.87 4.89
CA GLY A 17 -9.90 -14.89 3.80
C GLY A 17 -9.59 -15.57 2.47
N ASP A 18 -9.77 -14.85 1.37
CA ASP A 18 -9.60 -15.35 -0.01
C ASP A 18 -8.14 -15.64 -0.39
N HIS A 19 -7.21 -15.50 0.55
CA HIS A 19 -5.76 -15.66 0.36
C HIS A 19 -5.31 -17.11 0.63
N ASP A 20 -5.72 -18.04 -0.23
CA ASP A 20 -5.24 -19.43 -0.23
C ASP A 20 -4.19 -19.60 -1.34
N PRO A 21 -2.92 -19.97 -1.02
CA PRO A 21 -2.56 -21.08 -0.14
C PRO A 21 -1.69 -20.75 1.10
N LEU A 22 -1.44 -19.48 1.42
CA LEU A 22 -0.34 -19.11 2.35
C LEU A 22 -0.69 -19.20 3.84
N GLY A 23 -1.98 -19.33 4.19
CA GLY A 23 -2.44 -19.58 5.55
C GLY A 23 -2.02 -18.51 6.56
N ALA A 24 -2.85 -17.48 6.74
CA ALA A 24 -2.63 -16.50 7.81
C ALA A 24 -3.16 -16.99 9.16
N ALA A 25 -2.48 -16.66 10.26
CA ALA A 25 -2.97 -16.96 11.60
C ALA A 25 -2.63 -15.85 12.60
N GLU A 26 -3.56 -15.59 13.51
CA GLU A 26 -3.44 -14.57 14.54
C GLU A 26 -3.22 -15.20 15.91
N VAL A 27 -2.24 -14.71 16.65
CA VAL A 27 -2.12 -15.02 18.08
C VAL A 27 -3.34 -14.46 18.79
N ARG A 28 -4.02 -15.27 19.61
CA ARG A 28 -5.21 -14.83 20.34
C ARG A 28 -4.93 -13.52 21.09
N PRO A 29 -5.85 -12.54 21.08
CA PRO A 29 -5.61 -11.23 21.73
C PRO A 29 -5.17 -11.32 23.19
N ALA A 30 -5.71 -12.28 23.94
CA ALA A 30 -5.34 -12.52 25.35
C ALA A 30 -3.88 -13.00 25.55
N GLU A 31 -3.27 -13.59 24.51
CA GLU A 31 -1.89 -14.08 24.54
C GLU A 31 -0.90 -13.10 23.90
N ALA A 32 -1.37 -12.08 23.18
CA ALA A 32 -0.55 -11.17 22.40
C ALA A 32 0.56 -10.49 23.23
N ALA A 33 0.22 -9.97 24.42
CA ALA A 33 1.20 -9.34 25.30
C ALA A 33 2.25 -10.34 25.83
N ALA A 34 1.83 -11.57 26.12
CA ALA A 34 2.73 -12.63 26.58
C ALA A 34 3.67 -13.08 25.45
N VAL A 35 3.16 -13.24 24.23
CA VAL A 35 3.95 -13.57 23.05
C VAL A 35 4.94 -12.45 22.72
N ALA A 36 4.51 -11.19 22.70
CA ALA A 36 5.40 -10.05 22.45
C ALA A 36 6.53 -9.97 23.49
N SER A 37 6.22 -10.20 24.77
CA SER A 37 7.23 -10.26 25.83
C SER A 37 8.18 -11.46 25.65
N ALA A 38 7.66 -12.62 25.24
CA ALA A 38 8.46 -13.82 25.01
C ALA A 38 9.37 -13.68 23.78
N LEU A 39 8.95 -12.96 22.74
CA LEU A 39 9.81 -12.64 21.58
C LEU A 39 11.03 -11.79 21.98
N ALA A 40 10.87 -10.90 22.97
CA ALA A 40 11.95 -10.03 23.43
C ALA A 40 13.05 -10.76 24.22
N THR A 41 12.71 -11.86 24.90
CA THR A 41 13.65 -12.60 25.76
C THR A 41 13.94 -14.02 25.27
N GLY A 42 13.22 -14.46 24.25
CA GLY A 42 13.23 -15.82 23.78
C GLY A 42 14.49 -16.17 23.01
N ARG A 43 14.80 -17.46 22.93
CA ARG A 43 15.97 -17.98 22.21
C ARG A 43 15.59 -18.80 21.00
N THR A 44 14.46 -19.52 21.08
CA THR A 44 13.96 -20.33 19.98
C THR A 44 12.51 -19.98 19.68
N LEU A 45 12.23 -19.81 18.39
CA LEU A 45 10.89 -19.69 17.85
C LEU A 45 10.73 -20.73 16.75
N THR A 46 9.66 -21.50 16.79
CA THR A 46 9.24 -22.36 15.69
C THR A 46 7.80 -22.08 15.30
N LEU A 47 7.54 -22.10 14.00
CA LEU A 47 6.21 -22.05 13.42
C LEU A 47 5.88 -23.42 12.84
N ALA A 48 4.72 -23.97 13.18
CA ALA A 48 4.26 -25.25 12.67
C ALA A 48 2.88 -25.12 12.00
N GLY A 49 2.75 -25.65 10.78
CA GLY A 49 1.54 -25.57 9.96
C GLY A 49 1.66 -26.48 8.75
N ALA A 50 0.53 -27.00 8.24
CA ALA A 50 0.48 -27.86 7.05
C ALA A 50 1.48 -29.05 7.04
N GLY A 51 1.85 -29.59 8.21
CA GLY A 51 2.81 -30.68 8.34
C GLY A 51 4.28 -30.25 8.35
N GLU A 52 4.57 -28.96 8.17
CA GLU A 52 5.91 -28.40 8.26
C GLU A 52 6.17 -27.74 9.62
N THR A 53 7.44 -27.66 9.99
CA THR A 53 7.91 -26.91 11.17
C THR A 53 9.16 -26.14 10.78
N VAL A 54 9.09 -24.81 10.88
CA VAL A 54 10.14 -23.90 10.44
C VAL A 54 10.69 -23.15 11.66
N PRO A 55 12.02 -23.21 11.91
CA PRO A 55 12.65 -22.36 12.92
C PRO A 55 12.74 -20.91 12.42
N ILE A 56 12.43 -19.96 13.29
CA ILE A 56 12.57 -18.52 13.04
C ILE A 56 13.61 -17.98 14.01
N SER A 57 14.61 -17.27 13.48
CA SER A 57 15.64 -16.63 14.31
C SER A 57 15.04 -15.48 15.13
N LEU A 58 15.34 -15.45 16.42
CA LEU A 58 15.03 -14.32 17.31
C LEU A 58 16.19 -13.32 17.43
N SER A 59 17.25 -13.50 16.63
CA SER A 59 18.40 -12.60 16.64
C SER A 59 17.95 -11.18 16.26
N GLY A 60 18.17 -10.23 17.17
CA GLY A 60 17.77 -8.83 16.99
C GLY A 60 16.34 -8.50 17.41
N ALA A 61 15.50 -9.49 17.78
CA ALA A 61 14.11 -9.24 18.18
C ALA A 61 14.01 -8.30 19.39
N ALA A 62 14.83 -8.52 20.43
CA ALA A 62 14.90 -7.65 21.60
C ALA A 62 15.26 -6.20 21.24
N ALA A 63 16.24 -6.01 20.35
CA ALA A 63 16.70 -4.70 19.92
C ALA A 63 15.63 -3.98 19.07
N ALA A 64 14.96 -4.70 18.16
CA ALA A 64 13.87 -4.16 17.37
C ALA A 64 12.67 -3.74 18.24
N LEU A 65 12.26 -4.60 19.19
CA LEU A 65 11.17 -4.28 20.12
C LEU A 65 11.53 -3.11 21.06
N LEU A 66 12.79 -3.02 21.50
CA LEU A 66 13.27 -1.87 22.28
C LEU A 66 13.24 -0.58 21.46
N TRP A 67 13.64 -0.63 20.19
CA TRP A 67 13.56 0.51 19.28
C TRP A 67 12.09 0.93 19.06
N ILE A 68 11.16 -0.02 18.92
CA ILE A 68 9.73 0.29 18.84
C ILE A 68 9.24 0.98 20.12
N ASP A 69 9.61 0.48 21.30
CA ASP A 69 9.28 1.13 22.58
C ASP A 69 9.83 2.57 22.64
N GLU A 70 11.07 2.78 22.20
CA GLU A 70 11.69 4.11 22.14
C GLU A 70 10.93 5.04 21.18
N ARG A 71 10.60 4.55 19.98
CA ARG A 71 9.87 5.35 18.99
C ARG A 71 8.47 5.74 19.44
N GLN A 72 7.83 4.90 20.24
CA GLN A 72 6.51 5.14 20.81
C GLN A 72 6.56 5.89 22.15
N GLY A 73 7.74 6.21 22.71
CA GLY A 73 7.86 6.85 24.01
C GLY A 73 7.45 5.97 25.18
N ARG A 74 7.50 4.64 25.01
CA ARG A 74 7.07 3.63 26.00
C ARG A 74 8.14 3.21 26.99
N LEU A 75 9.39 3.60 26.78
CA LEU A 75 10.50 3.25 27.68
C LEU A 75 10.18 3.62 29.13
N ASP A 76 10.51 2.71 30.06
CA ASP A 76 10.30 2.86 31.50
C ASP A 76 8.82 3.00 31.91
N THR A 77 7.88 2.70 31.02
CA THR A 77 6.44 2.60 31.35
C THR A 77 6.04 1.18 31.72
N ALA A 78 4.89 1.05 32.37
CA ALA A 78 4.26 -0.26 32.60
C ALA A 78 3.86 -0.98 31.29
N THR A 79 3.83 -0.26 30.15
CA THR A 79 3.37 -0.77 28.86
C THR A 79 4.50 -1.06 27.86
N ALA A 80 5.77 -0.85 28.24
CA ALA A 80 6.90 -1.21 27.41
C ALA A 80 6.93 -2.72 27.15
N LEU A 81 7.41 -3.13 25.98
CA LEU A 81 7.61 -4.55 25.67
C LEU A 81 8.90 -5.07 26.31
N VAL A 82 9.98 -4.29 26.26
CA VAL A 82 11.32 -4.70 26.70
C VAL A 82 11.73 -4.03 28.00
N ARG A 83 11.95 -2.70 27.98
CA ARG A 83 12.41 -1.93 29.14
C ARG A 83 11.23 -1.33 29.89
N LYS A 84 10.59 -2.17 30.69
CA LYS A 84 9.45 -1.80 31.56
C LYS A 84 9.91 -0.97 32.76
N GLY A 85 9.01 -0.14 33.26
CA GLY A 85 9.23 0.65 34.47
C GLY A 85 7.93 1.11 35.12
N THR A 86 8.03 2.06 36.03
CA THR A 86 6.90 2.54 36.85
C THR A 86 6.16 3.74 36.26
N ARG A 87 6.63 4.30 35.13
CA ARG A 87 5.92 5.42 34.50
C ARG A 87 4.52 4.95 34.05
N PRO A 88 3.48 5.77 34.28
CA PRO A 88 2.11 5.37 33.97
C PRO A 88 1.90 5.27 32.45
N ALA A 89 0.97 4.42 32.02
CA ALA A 89 0.58 4.27 30.62
C ALA A 89 0.12 5.60 29.98
N SER A 90 -0.46 6.51 30.76
CA SER A 90 -0.89 7.85 30.33
C SER A 90 0.26 8.77 29.91
N SER A 91 1.51 8.41 30.20
CA SER A 91 2.69 9.16 29.77
C SER A 91 3.20 8.77 28.38
N VAL A 92 2.62 7.74 27.75
CA VAL A 92 2.89 7.36 26.36
C VAL A 92 2.17 8.36 25.45
N PRO A 93 2.85 9.04 24.51
CA PRO A 93 2.20 9.91 23.56
C PRO A 93 1.09 9.17 22.80
N GLY A 94 -0.08 9.81 22.69
CA GLY A 94 -1.16 9.30 21.85
C GLY A 94 -0.71 9.27 20.38
N ALA A 95 -1.32 8.38 19.59
CA ALA A 95 -1.11 8.39 18.15
C ALA A 95 -1.53 9.75 17.57
N ALA A 96 -0.68 10.33 16.73
CA ALA A 96 -1.05 11.55 16.01
C ALA A 96 -2.33 11.30 15.21
N PRO A 97 -3.26 12.28 15.17
CA PRO A 97 -4.46 12.15 14.37
C PRO A 97 -4.07 11.97 12.90
N ALA A 98 -4.62 10.95 12.26
CA ALA A 98 -4.45 10.81 10.81
C ALA A 98 -5.07 12.04 10.10
N PRO A 99 -4.40 12.59 9.07
CA PRO A 99 -4.91 13.69 8.26
C PRO A 99 -6.27 13.33 7.68
N GLN A 100 -7.15 14.32 7.50
CA GLN A 100 -8.44 14.09 6.87
C GLN A 100 -8.34 14.33 5.36
N VAL A 101 -8.87 13.41 4.56
CA VAL A 101 -8.97 13.56 3.11
C VAL A 101 -10.42 13.38 2.69
N ILE A 102 -11.00 14.44 2.13
CA ILE A 102 -12.40 14.47 1.72
C ILE A 102 -12.46 14.28 0.19
N PRO A 103 -13.09 13.20 -0.32
CA PRO A 103 -13.26 13.03 -1.74
C PRO A 103 -14.20 14.11 -2.31
N ALA A 104 -13.93 14.57 -3.53
CA ALA A 104 -14.89 15.38 -4.26
C ALA A 104 -16.20 14.60 -4.50
N PRO A 105 -17.33 15.29 -4.76
CA PRO A 105 -18.56 14.60 -5.12
C PRO A 105 -18.39 13.72 -6.39
N PRO A 106 -19.11 12.58 -6.49
CA PRO A 106 -19.12 11.78 -7.71
C PRO A 106 -19.73 12.56 -8.87
N ILE A 107 -19.30 12.24 -10.08
CA ILE A 107 -19.78 12.86 -11.32
C ILE A 107 -20.00 11.78 -12.38
N SER A 108 -20.98 12.01 -13.26
CA SER A 108 -21.24 11.11 -14.38
C SER A 108 -20.00 10.90 -15.24
N GLN A 109 -19.70 9.64 -15.53
CA GLN A 109 -18.62 9.20 -16.41
C GLN A 109 -19.09 8.97 -17.86
N THR A 110 -20.20 9.56 -18.29
CA THR A 110 -20.68 9.41 -19.67
C THR A 110 -19.58 9.80 -20.68
N GLY A 111 -19.17 8.83 -21.50
CA GLY A 111 -18.11 9.01 -22.50
C GLY A 111 -16.68 8.80 -21.99
N PHE A 112 -16.51 8.35 -20.74
CA PHE A 112 -15.24 8.02 -20.11
C PHE A 112 -15.24 6.57 -19.63
N GLY A 113 -14.08 6.00 -19.35
CA GLY A 113 -13.95 4.65 -18.81
C GLY A 113 -12.56 4.06 -18.97
N ASP A 114 -12.43 2.78 -18.63
CA ASP A 114 -11.13 2.11 -18.51
C ASP A 114 -10.62 1.51 -19.83
N THR A 115 -11.48 1.44 -20.86
CA THR A 115 -11.14 0.79 -22.14
C THR A 115 -11.71 1.57 -23.32
N GLY A 116 -11.12 1.35 -24.50
CA GLY A 116 -11.59 1.93 -25.77
C GLY A 116 -11.49 3.45 -25.82
N GLN A 117 -10.68 4.05 -24.95
CA GLN A 117 -10.45 5.48 -24.93
C GLN A 117 -9.34 5.85 -25.91
N THR A 118 -9.39 7.08 -26.43
CA THR A 118 -8.34 7.61 -27.30
C THR A 118 -7.83 8.91 -26.71
N LEU A 119 -6.51 9.02 -26.58
CA LEU A 119 -5.88 10.23 -26.07
C LEU A 119 -6.22 11.41 -26.99
N PRO A 120 -6.60 12.57 -26.44
CA PRO A 120 -6.81 13.77 -27.23
C PRO A 120 -5.51 14.20 -27.94
N PRO A 121 -5.58 14.75 -29.17
CA PRO A 121 -4.39 15.13 -29.93
C PRO A 121 -3.45 16.10 -29.19
N ALA A 122 -4.01 17.00 -28.37
CA ALA A 122 -3.23 17.94 -27.57
C ALA A 122 -2.42 17.25 -26.45
N LEU A 123 -2.98 16.19 -25.83
CA LEU A 123 -2.27 15.37 -24.85
C LEU A 123 -1.22 14.49 -25.55
N GLU A 124 -1.59 13.87 -26.67
CA GLU A 124 -0.69 13.06 -27.51
C GLU A 124 0.53 13.86 -27.99
N ALA A 125 0.37 15.17 -28.21
CA ALA A 125 1.44 16.05 -28.65
C ALA A 125 2.50 16.34 -27.56
N VAL A 126 2.20 16.11 -26.28
CA VAL A 126 3.11 16.39 -25.16
C VAL A 126 4.36 15.50 -25.27
N ALA A 127 5.54 16.10 -25.19
CA ALA A 127 6.80 15.37 -25.38
C ALA A 127 6.99 14.19 -24.40
N ALA A 128 6.62 14.37 -23.13
CA ALA A 128 6.66 13.31 -22.12
C ALA A 128 5.67 12.17 -22.44
N VAL A 129 4.48 12.49 -22.94
CA VAL A 129 3.48 11.50 -23.39
C VAL A 129 4.02 10.70 -24.58
N LYS A 130 4.62 11.35 -25.58
CA LYS A 130 5.25 10.65 -26.71
C LYS A 130 6.37 9.72 -26.27
N ALA A 131 7.21 10.17 -25.34
CA ALA A 131 8.30 9.37 -24.80
C ALA A 131 7.77 8.14 -24.05
N CYS A 132 6.78 8.34 -23.18
CA CYS A 132 6.06 7.28 -22.47
C CYS A 132 5.46 6.26 -23.46
N ARG A 133 4.69 6.71 -24.46
CA ARG A 133 4.03 5.80 -25.39
C ARG A 133 4.98 5.03 -26.32
N ALA A 134 6.19 5.54 -26.55
CA ALA A 134 7.15 4.91 -27.47
C ALA A 134 7.50 3.47 -27.10
N GLU A 135 7.42 3.10 -25.82
CA GLU A 135 7.66 1.73 -25.35
C GLU A 135 6.45 0.79 -25.58
N THR A 136 5.24 1.34 -25.74
CA THR A 136 3.99 0.57 -25.96
C THR A 136 3.48 0.61 -27.39
N GLY A 137 4.01 1.47 -28.26
CA GLY A 137 3.42 1.84 -29.55
C GLY A 137 3.16 0.68 -30.52
N ASP A 138 3.95 -0.39 -30.46
CA ASP A 138 3.82 -1.58 -31.33
C ASP A 138 3.12 -2.76 -30.62
N SER A 139 2.50 -2.52 -29.47
CA SER A 139 1.83 -3.54 -28.66
C SER A 139 0.34 -3.22 -28.48
N GLY A 140 -0.45 -4.25 -28.15
CA GLY A 140 -1.85 -4.06 -27.75
C GLY A 140 -2.03 -3.17 -26.50
N LEU A 141 -0.95 -2.89 -25.76
CA LEU A 141 -0.97 -2.00 -24.60
C LEU A 141 -1.12 -0.54 -24.99
N SER A 142 -0.85 -0.17 -26.25
CA SER A 142 -1.05 1.20 -26.72
C SER A 142 -2.51 1.65 -26.64
N ASP A 143 -3.45 0.70 -26.62
CA ASP A 143 -4.90 0.91 -26.50
C ASP A 143 -5.41 0.89 -25.05
N GLU A 144 -4.55 0.58 -24.06
CA GLU A 144 -4.87 0.55 -22.61
C GLU A 144 -4.93 1.97 -22.01
N VAL A 145 -5.56 2.88 -22.74
CA VAL A 145 -5.85 4.24 -22.31
C VAL A 145 -7.09 4.21 -21.43
N MET A 146 -6.98 4.76 -20.22
CA MET A 146 -8.11 5.00 -19.34
C MET A 146 -8.43 6.49 -19.30
N SER A 147 -9.70 6.82 -19.11
CA SER A 147 -10.14 8.20 -18.98
C SER A 147 -11.21 8.32 -17.91
N ALA A 148 -11.26 9.46 -17.23
CA ALA A 148 -12.31 9.77 -16.28
C ALA A 148 -12.66 11.25 -16.27
N ARG A 149 -13.89 11.58 -15.90
CA ARG A 149 -14.31 12.94 -15.60
C ARG A 149 -14.15 13.21 -14.11
N LEU A 150 -13.38 14.25 -13.77
CA LEU A 150 -13.20 14.68 -12.38
C LEU A 150 -14.16 15.81 -11.99
N ASP A 151 -14.46 16.72 -12.90
CA ASP A 151 -15.49 17.74 -12.71
C ASP A 151 -15.97 18.26 -14.08
N ALA A 152 -16.74 19.36 -14.12
CA ALA A 152 -17.25 19.94 -15.36
C ALA A 152 -16.14 20.46 -16.32
N SER A 153 -14.94 20.67 -15.78
CA SER A 153 -13.80 21.31 -16.44
C SER A 153 -12.50 20.51 -16.36
N THR A 154 -12.52 19.32 -15.75
CA THR A 154 -11.32 18.49 -15.54
C THR A 154 -11.58 17.06 -15.99
N GLU A 155 -10.74 16.58 -16.90
CA GLU A 155 -10.64 15.19 -17.36
C GLU A 155 -9.31 14.61 -16.88
N LEU A 156 -9.33 13.33 -16.53
CA LEU A 156 -8.19 12.51 -16.16
C LEU A 156 -7.90 11.52 -17.27
N TRP A 157 -6.63 11.30 -17.57
CA TRP A 157 -6.16 10.36 -18.57
C TRP A 157 -5.04 9.51 -18.00
N ALA A 158 -5.11 8.19 -18.16
CA ALA A 158 -3.99 7.28 -17.96
C ALA A 158 -3.35 6.98 -19.30
N VAL A 159 -2.09 7.36 -19.46
CA VAL A 159 -1.29 7.10 -20.66
C VAL A 159 -0.50 5.82 -20.41
N PRO A 160 -0.71 4.74 -21.18
CA PRO A 160 0.09 3.52 -21.04
C PRO A 160 1.53 3.80 -21.46
N CYS A 161 2.47 3.52 -20.57
CA CYS A 161 3.89 3.81 -20.79
C CYS A 161 4.72 2.54 -20.99
N PHE A 162 4.44 1.47 -20.27
CA PHE A 162 5.21 0.23 -20.44
C PHE A 162 4.45 -0.98 -19.91
N ALA A 163 4.92 -2.18 -20.25
CA ALA A 163 4.61 -3.37 -19.50
C ALA A 163 5.85 -4.21 -19.24
N GLY A 164 5.98 -4.66 -18.00
CA GLY A 164 6.84 -5.77 -17.61
C GLY A 164 6.04 -7.08 -17.52
N ALA A 165 6.69 -8.16 -17.07
CA ALA A 165 6.11 -9.50 -17.05
C ALA A 165 4.78 -9.64 -16.29
N TYR A 166 4.52 -8.78 -15.30
CA TYR A 166 3.34 -8.82 -14.44
C TYR A 166 2.89 -7.42 -13.96
N ASN A 167 3.44 -6.37 -14.56
CA ASN A 167 3.24 -4.98 -14.18
C ASN A 167 2.98 -4.15 -15.44
N ILE A 168 1.92 -3.35 -15.46
CA ILE A 168 1.66 -2.35 -16.50
C ILE A 168 1.84 -0.97 -15.89
N GLY A 169 2.58 -0.09 -16.56
CA GLY A 169 2.83 1.26 -16.13
C GLY A 169 1.98 2.28 -16.89
N HIS A 170 1.39 3.21 -16.15
CA HIS A 170 0.67 4.36 -16.70
C HIS A 170 1.17 5.67 -16.11
N ASP A 171 1.32 6.71 -16.92
CA ASP A 171 1.44 8.09 -16.43
C ASP A 171 0.08 8.80 -16.48
N TRP A 172 -0.26 9.52 -15.42
CA TRP A 172 -1.55 10.19 -15.29
C TRP A 172 -1.46 11.68 -15.64
N TYR A 173 -2.44 12.16 -16.40
CA TYR A 173 -2.53 13.56 -16.83
C TYR A 173 -3.93 14.12 -16.57
N LEU A 174 -3.97 15.41 -16.27
CA LEU A 174 -5.19 16.21 -16.20
C LEU A 174 -5.28 17.13 -17.42
N THR A 175 -6.48 17.26 -17.96
CA THR A 175 -6.79 18.18 -19.05
C THR A 175 -8.10 18.92 -18.76
N GLY A 176 -8.29 20.05 -19.42
CA GLY A 176 -9.63 20.57 -19.65
C GLY A 176 -10.37 19.75 -20.72
N PRO A 177 -11.69 20.00 -20.93
CA PRO A 177 -12.49 19.26 -21.87
C PRO A 177 -11.86 19.18 -23.26
N GLY A 178 -11.78 17.97 -23.82
CA GLY A 178 -11.20 17.71 -25.13
C GLY A 178 -9.66 17.75 -25.15
N GLY A 179 -9.01 17.51 -24.01
CA GLY A 179 -7.54 17.45 -23.92
C GLY A 179 -6.82 18.79 -23.80
N ARG A 180 -7.53 19.88 -23.52
CA ARG A 180 -6.92 21.22 -23.43
C ARG A 180 -5.98 21.32 -22.23
N ASN A 181 -4.88 22.07 -22.36
CA ASN A 181 -3.96 22.39 -21.27
C ASN A 181 -3.50 21.15 -20.46
N PRO A 182 -2.89 20.15 -21.11
CA PRO A 182 -2.45 18.95 -20.42
C PRO A 182 -1.41 19.25 -19.35
N ARG A 183 -1.56 18.64 -18.18
CA ARG A 183 -0.61 18.70 -17.07
C ARG A 183 -0.48 17.33 -16.42
N ALA A 184 0.74 16.93 -16.07
CA ALA A 184 0.96 15.70 -15.33
C ALA A 184 0.29 15.78 -13.95
N VAL A 185 -0.24 14.66 -13.47
CA VAL A 185 -0.71 14.52 -12.08
C VAL A 185 0.50 14.50 -11.14
N SER A 186 0.29 14.97 -9.91
CA SER A 186 1.23 14.84 -8.80
C SER A 186 0.71 13.78 -7.84
N LEU A 187 1.36 12.62 -7.79
CA LEU A 187 1.07 11.50 -6.90
C LEU A 187 2.21 11.36 -5.87
N PRO A 188 2.06 11.90 -4.65
CA PRO A 188 3.09 11.79 -3.62
C PRO A 188 3.08 10.40 -2.96
N SER A 189 4.25 9.85 -2.62
CA SER A 189 4.40 8.65 -1.77
C SER A 189 4.51 9.02 -0.29
N ALA A 190 4.51 8.03 0.60
CA ALA A 190 4.70 8.26 2.04
C ALA A 190 6.08 8.87 2.39
N THR A 191 7.07 8.74 1.51
CA THR A 191 8.40 9.36 1.67
C THR A 191 8.46 10.79 1.16
N GLY A 192 7.40 11.29 0.52
CA GLY A 192 7.32 12.63 -0.06
C GLY A 192 7.88 12.73 -1.49
N GLU A 193 8.36 11.62 -2.06
CA GLU A 193 8.66 11.55 -3.49
C GLU A 193 7.37 11.71 -4.29
N THR A 194 7.45 12.37 -5.45
CA THR A 194 6.27 12.65 -6.26
C THR A 194 6.54 12.27 -7.70
N GLY A 195 5.58 11.58 -8.31
CA GLY A 195 5.58 11.25 -9.74
C GLY A 195 4.18 11.35 -10.34
N ALA A 196 4.08 11.10 -11.64
CA ALA A 196 2.80 10.97 -12.34
C ALA A 196 2.44 9.50 -12.62
N GLY A 197 3.41 8.59 -12.44
CA GLY A 197 3.32 7.20 -12.84
C GLY A 197 2.70 6.30 -11.77
N THR A 198 1.96 5.29 -12.21
CA THR A 198 1.48 4.18 -11.38
C THR A 198 1.81 2.86 -12.03
N ILE A 199 1.95 1.83 -11.21
CA ILE A 199 2.03 0.43 -11.65
C ILE A 199 0.73 -0.28 -11.32
N ASN A 200 0.14 -0.96 -12.30
CA ASN A 200 -1.17 -1.59 -12.21
C ASN A 200 -2.22 -0.63 -11.63
N GLY A 201 -2.21 0.61 -12.13
CA GLY A 201 -3.06 1.69 -11.65
C GLY A 201 -4.46 1.61 -12.24
N GLY A 202 -5.45 2.07 -11.49
CA GLY A 202 -6.82 2.27 -11.96
C GLY A 202 -7.50 3.40 -11.20
N TYR A 203 -8.52 4.00 -11.82
CA TYR A 203 -9.31 5.06 -11.20
C TYR A 203 -10.73 4.57 -10.91
N ASP A 204 -11.17 4.72 -9.66
CA ASP A 204 -12.54 4.44 -9.24
C ASP A 204 -13.33 5.76 -9.14
N PRO A 205 -14.36 5.98 -9.99
CA PRO A 205 -15.15 7.20 -9.99
C PRO A 205 -16.11 7.32 -8.80
N GLU A 206 -16.46 6.22 -8.11
CA GLU A 206 -17.34 6.24 -6.94
C GLU A 206 -16.60 6.73 -5.71
N THR A 207 -15.43 6.14 -5.44
CA THR A 207 -14.57 6.51 -4.30
C THR A 207 -13.64 7.67 -4.60
N ARG A 208 -13.53 8.07 -5.88
CA ARG A 208 -12.69 9.18 -6.36
C ARG A 208 -11.20 8.91 -6.18
N THR A 209 -10.79 7.66 -6.31
CA THR A 209 -9.42 7.26 -6.02
C THR A 209 -8.68 6.72 -7.22
N ILE A 210 -7.40 7.08 -7.33
CA ILE A 210 -6.44 6.26 -8.08
C ILE A 210 -5.88 5.25 -7.09
N SER A 211 -5.96 3.96 -7.41
CA SER A 211 -5.28 2.89 -6.67
C SER A 211 -4.24 2.23 -7.56
N ALA A 212 -3.08 1.92 -7.00
CA ALA A 212 -1.97 1.30 -7.71
C ALA A 212 -1.36 0.17 -6.89
N PHE A 213 -0.86 -0.85 -7.59
CA PHE A 213 -0.20 -1.99 -6.97
C PHE A 213 1.08 -2.36 -7.73
N SER A 214 2.20 -1.86 -7.22
CA SER A 214 3.53 -2.20 -7.75
C SER A 214 3.98 -3.53 -7.17
N LYS A 215 3.97 -4.59 -7.98
CA LYS A 215 4.40 -5.93 -7.56
C LYS A 215 5.92 -6.04 -7.66
N GLY A 216 6.58 -6.58 -6.63
CA GLY A 216 8.00 -6.93 -6.69
C GLY A 216 8.28 -8.23 -7.46
N ARG A 217 7.28 -9.13 -7.52
CA ARG A 217 7.27 -10.34 -8.37
C ARG A 217 5.85 -10.74 -8.75
N GLY A 218 5.70 -11.65 -9.71
CA GLY A 218 4.39 -12.03 -10.26
C GLY A 218 3.32 -12.48 -9.24
N ILE A 219 3.73 -13.03 -8.10
CA ILE A 219 2.84 -13.43 -7.00
C ILE A 219 2.23 -12.21 -6.28
N GLY A 220 2.93 -11.07 -6.23
CA GLY A 220 2.46 -9.87 -5.53
C GLY A 220 2.51 -9.98 -4.00
N ASP A 221 3.45 -10.73 -3.45
CA ASP A 221 3.68 -10.89 -1.99
C ASP A 221 4.72 -9.91 -1.41
N CYS A 222 5.17 -8.97 -2.24
CA CYS A 222 6.01 -7.83 -1.92
C CYS A 222 5.75 -6.72 -2.95
N GLY A 223 6.05 -5.49 -2.58
CA GLY A 223 5.79 -4.32 -3.41
C GLY A 223 5.24 -3.15 -2.61
N THR A 224 4.49 -2.29 -3.30
CA THR A 224 3.81 -1.13 -2.72
C THR A 224 2.38 -1.04 -3.24
N ALA A 225 1.44 -0.87 -2.32
CA ALA A 225 0.05 -0.56 -2.60
C ALA A 225 -0.23 0.88 -2.17
N SER A 226 -0.74 1.71 -3.08
CA SER A 226 -0.98 3.13 -2.84
C SER A 226 -2.35 3.54 -3.34
N THR A 227 -3.01 4.43 -2.59
CA THR A 227 -4.28 5.03 -2.97
C THR A 227 -4.21 6.54 -2.81
N TRP A 228 -4.62 7.25 -3.85
CA TRP A 228 -4.74 8.71 -3.85
C TRP A 228 -6.17 9.13 -4.10
N THR A 229 -6.70 10.03 -3.29
CA THR A 229 -8.07 10.53 -3.41
C THR A 229 -8.10 11.91 -4.06
N TRP A 230 -8.97 12.09 -5.05
CA TRP A 230 -9.24 13.39 -5.66
C TRP A 230 -10.09 14.26 -4.74
N THR A 231 -9.54 15.40 -4.34
CA THR A 231 -10.16 16.36 -3.41
C THR A 231 -10.95 17.47 -4.09
N GLY A 232 -11.00 17.48 -5.42
CA GLY A 232 -11.55 18.60 -6.21
C GLY A 232 -10.47 19.55 -6.75
N SER A 233 -9.22 19.41 -6.28
CA SER A 233 -8.10 20.23 -6.73
C SER A 233 -6.82 19.42 -7.03
N ALA A 234 -6.57 18.39 -6.22
CA ALA A 234 -5.43 17.51 -6.36
C ALA A 234 -5.76 16.08 -5.91
N PHE A 235 -4.95 15.14 -6.36
CA PHE A 235 -4.85 13.80 -5.79
C PHE A 235 -3.97 13.87 -4.54
N VAL A 236 -4.49 13.36 -3.42
CA VAL A 236 -3.80 13.33 -2.13
C VAL A 236 -3.65 11.89 -1.68
N LEU A 237 -2.45 11.49 -1.25
CA LEU A 237 -2.20 10.15 -0.74
C LEU A 237 -3.08 9.88 0.49
N SER A 238 -3.97 8.89 0.39
CA SER A 238 -4.92 8.52 1.43
C SER A 238 -4.57 7.20 2.11
N ALA A 239 -3.90 6.29 1.39
CA ALA A 239 -3.36 5.06 1.97
C ALA A 239 -2.07 4.63 1.26
N GLU A 240 -1.14 4.07 2.03
CA GLU A 240 0.02 3.36 1.49
C GLU A 240 0.41 2.21 2.43
N SER A 241 0.69 1.05 1.84
CA SER A 241 1.37 -0.06 2.51
C SER A 241 2.50 -0.57 1.62
N SER A 242 3.57 -1.05 2.25
CA SER A 242 4.75 -1.49 1.51
C SER A 242 5.44 -2.66 2.21
N MET A 243 5.85 -3.64 1.41
CA MET A 243 6.64 -4.78 1.84
C MET A 243 7.80 -4.97 0.86
N GLY A 244 9.03 -4.72 1.33
CA GLY A 244 10.21 -4.89 0.47
C GLY A 244 10.53 -6.36 0.18
N GLU A 245 10.24 -7.26 1.12
CA GLU A 245 10.68 -8.65 1.05
C GLU A 245 9.56 -9.61 0.64
N CYS A 246 9.84 -10.47 -0.35
CA CYS A 246 8.85 -11.37 -0.94
C CYS A 246 8.77 -12.70 -0.18
N TRP A 247 8.24 -12.65 1.04
CA TRP A 247 8.14 -13.79 1.96
C TRP A 247 6.77 -14.50 1.95
N GLY A 248 5.98 -14.31 0.90
CA GLY A 248 4.63 -14.89 0.83
C GLY A 248 3.63 -14.20 1.77
N VAL A 249 3.85 -12.93 2.10
CA VAL A 249 2.92 -12.17 2.95
C VAL A 249 1.89 -11.48 2.05
N PRO A 250 0.58 -11.76 2.20
CA PRO A 250 -0.46 -11.07 1.44
C PRO A 250 -0.47 -9.56 1.72
N ALA A 251 -0.90 -8.76 0.73
CA ALA A 251 -0.87 -7.30 0.79
C ALA A 251 -1.63 -6.70 1.99
N ASP A 252 -2.70 -7.35 2.43
CA ASP A 252 -3.51 -6.91 3.59
C ASP A 252 -2.73 -6.93 4.91
N PHE A 253 -1.61 -7.65 4.97
CA PHE A 253 -0.73 -7.75 6.15
C PHE A 253 0.55 -6.93 6.01
N TRP A 254 0.70 -6.15 4.94
CA TRP A 254 1.87 -5.31 4.76
C TRP A 254 1.91 -4.16 5.76
N PRO A 255 3.10 -3.75 6.23
CA PRO A 255 3.25 -2.55 7.03
C PRO A 255 2.60 -1.33 6.36
N THR A 256 1.68 -0.68 7.08
CA THR A 256 1.12 0.60 6.67
C THR A 256 2.20 1.68 6.80
N THR A 257 2.54 2.33 5.68
CA THR A 257 3.46 3.45 5.62
C THR A 257 2.72 4.79 5.68
N TRP A 258 1.46 4.84 5.21
CA TRP A 258 0.61 6.02 5.28
C TRP A 258 -0.87 5.68 5.44
N ARG A 259 -1.61 6.53 6.16
CA ARG A 259 -3.08 6.46 6.24
C ARG A 259 -3.70 7.80 6.57
N THR A 260 -4.90 8.03 6.05
CA THR A 260 -5.74 9.19 6.36
C THR A 260 -7.07 8.76 6.99
N ARG A 261 -7.89 9.74 7.35
CA ARG A 261 -9.29 9.57 7.78
C ARG A 261 -10.24 10.23 6.79
#